data_AF-A0A437BYE0-F1
#
_entry.id   AF-A0A437BYE0-F1
#
_cell.length_a   1.000
_cell.length_b   1.000
_cell.length_c   1.000
_cell.angle_alpha   90.00
_cell.angle_beta   90.00
_cell.angle_gamma   90.00
#
_symmetry.space_group_name_H-M   'P 1'
#
loop_
_entity.id
_entity.type
_entity.pdbx_description
1 polymer ?
#
loop_
_entity_poly.entity_id
_entity_poly.type
_entity_poly.pdbx_seq_one_letter_code
_entity_poly.pdbx_strand_id
1 'polypeptide(L)'
;MQMCHVLQYLCDCQVRHRIEAVVAFSDDFVACLQDNQRFRYNEVMLRAHMHVSALTAKKTKEFRSPPQEQINMLLNFKGEKQEGPCPEFIREQLLDFHEDLMRHCGIELDDDGTIDGDNDFTIRGRLMLLVEKVSALKKKIGNPPKEKDRRPCTLQQLISDTMVRWAQESVIEDPDLVRAMFVLLHRQYDGIGGQVRALPKTYTINSVSVEDTVNLLAALGQIRSLLSVRMGKEEEKLMIRGLGDIMNNKVFYQHPNLMRALGMHETVMEVMVNVLSGGDSKEITFPKMVANCCRFLCYFCRISRQNQKAMFDHLSYLLENSSVGLASPSMRGSTPLDVAAASVMDNNELALALREPDLEKVVQYLAGCGLQSCIMLVHEGYPDIGWNPLEGERYLDFLRFAVFCNGESVEENANVVVRLLIRRPECFGPALRGEGGDGLLAAMEEAIRISEDPSRDGPSPTSESSKSLSDLLGEEEDDTIHMGNAIMTFYSALIDLLGRCAPEMHLIHASKGEAIRIRAILRSLIPIEDLVGVISIPFSMPNVAKGEEIHQQQ
;
A
#
# COMPACT_ATOMS: atom_id res chain seq x y z
N MET A 1 -9.01 35.80 16.04
CA MET A 1 -8.77 34.76 15.01
C MET A 1 -7.42 34.90 14.31
N GLN A 2 -7.13 36.00 13.57
CA GLN A 2 -5.87 36.13 12.81
C GLN A 2 -4.60 35.97 13.66
N MET A 3 -4.58 36.51 14.88
CA MET A 3 -3.47 36.31 15.81
C MET A 3 -3.25 34.84 16.18
N CYS A 4 -4.32 34.04 16.29
CA CYS A 4 -4.22 32.61 16.54
C CYS A 4 -3.48 31.89 15.39
N HIS A 5 -3.75 32.27 14.13
CA HIS A 5 -3.02 31.69 12.99
C HIS A 5 -1.53 32.03 13.00
N VAL A 6 -1.16 33.26 13.38
CA VAL A 6 0.25 33.65 13.53
C VAL A 6 0.93 32.84 14.63
N LEU A 7 0.30 32.71 15.80
CA LEU A 7 0.83 31.90 16.90
C LEU A 7 0.92 30.41 16.54
N GLN A 8 0.00 29.91 15.72
CA GLN A 8 0.02 28.54 15.22
C GLN A 8 1.25 28.27 14.36
N TYR A 9 1.57 29.18 13.44
CA TYR A 9 2.78 29.10 12.61
C TYR A 9 4.07 29.10 13.45
N LEU A 10 4.13 29.91 14.51
CA LEU A 10 5.27 29.92 15.43
C LEU A 10 5.42 28.58 16.18
N CYS A 11 4.29 27.97 16.59
CA CYS A 11 4.31 26.63 17.19
C CYS A 11 4.80 25.57 16.20
N ASP A 12 4.45 25.67 14.91
CA ASP A 12 4.94 24.76 13.87
C ASP A 12 6.44 24.89 13.66
N CYS A 13 6.96 26.12 13.69
CA CYS A 13 8.40 26.39 13.62
C CYS A 13 9.17 25.77 14.81
N GLN A 14 8.61 25.82 16.03
CA GLN A 14 9.21 25.16 17.19
C GLN A 14 9.23 23.64 17.07
N VAL A 15 8.16 23.02 16.56
CA VAL A 15 8.13 21.57 16.29
C VAL A 15 9.16 21.21 15.23
N ARG A 16 9.21 21.96 14.12
CA ARG A 16 10.19 21.74 13.04
C ARG A 16 11.62 21.81 13.56
N HIS A 17 11.95 22.83 14.35
CA HIS A 17 13.29 22.99 14.91
C HIS A 17 13.67 21.84 15.85
N ARG A 18 12.73 21.37 16.70
CA ARG A 18 12.96 20.17 17.53
C ARG A 18 13.23 18.93 16.69
N ILE A 19 12.48 18.72 15.61
CA ILE A 19 12.70 17.61 14.69
C ILE A 19 14.06 17.71 14.00
N GLU A 20 14.44 18.90 13.52
CA GLU A 20 15.77 19.15 12.92
C GLU A 20 16.90 18.85 13.91
N ALA A 21 16.75 19.25 15.17
CA ALA A 21 17.73 18.95 16.23
C ALA A 21 17.84 17.43 16.50
N VAL A 22 16.71 16.71 16.53
CA VAL A 22 16.71 15.24 16.66
C VAL A 22 17.41 14.58 15.48
N VAL A 23 17.16 15.05 14.26
CA VAL A 23 17.80 14.52 13.05
C VAL A 23 19.31 14.78 13.08
N ALA A 24 19.73 16.01 13.39
CA ALA A 24 21.13 16.38 13.47
C ALA A 24 21.88 15.56 14.53
N PHE A 25 21.32 15.44 15.74
CA PHE A 25 21.87 14.58 16.78
C PHE A 25 21.97 13.12 16.33
N SER A 26 20.94 12.60 15.66
CA SER A 26 20.88 11.21 15.23
C SER A 26 21.95 10.87 14.19
N ASP A 27 22.30 11.80 13.30
CA ASP A 27 23.33 11.60 12.27
C ASP A 27 24.71 11.38 12.90
N ASP A 28 25.12 12.31 13.78
CA ASP A 28 26.38 12.22 14.52
C ASP A 28 26.42 11.00 15.45
N PHE A 29 25.30 10.73 16.14
CA PHE A 29 25.18 9.59 17.06
C PHE A 29 25.32 8.25 16.33
N VAL A 30 24.64 8.08 15.19
CA VAL A 30 24.71 6.84 14.40
C VAL A 30 26.10 6.65 13.81
N ALA A 31 26.78 7.71 13.36
CA ALA A 31 28.16 7.62 12.89
C ALA A 31 29.10 7.10 14.00
N CYS A 32 29.01 7.67 15.21
CA CYS A 32 29.79 7.22 16.36
C CYS A 32 29.49 5.75 16.73
N LEU A 33 28.20 5.37 16.71
CA LEU A 33 27.76 4.02 17.01
C LEU A 33 28.29 2.98 16.00
N GLN A 34 28.26 3.32 14.70
CA GLN A 34 28.76 2.46 13.62
C GLN A 34 30.29 2.29 13.70
N ASP A 35 31.04 3.36 13.98
CA ASP A 35 32.49 3.29 14.17
C ASP A 35 32.87 2.42 15.38
N ASN A 36 32.13 2.57 16.48
CA ASN A 36 32.32 1.72 17.65
C ASN A 36 32.03 0.24 17.34
N GLN A 37 30.94 -0.02 16.62
CA GLN A 37 30.60 -1.37 16.20
C GLN A 37 31.69 -1.97 15.30
N ARG A 38 32.22 -1.19 14.34
CA ARG A 38 33.31 -1.62 13.46
C ARG A 38 34.57 -1.97 14.24
N PHE A 39 34.93 -1.14 15.22
CA PHE A 39 36.05 -1.43 16.12
C PHE A 39 35.85 -2.77 16.86
N ARG A 40 34.68 -2.96 17.47
CA ARG A 40 34.33 -4.19 18.19
C ARG A 40 34.30 -5.42 17.28
N TYR A 41 33.81 -5.28 16.05
CA TYR A 41 33.85 -6.35 15.06
C TYR A 41 35.29 -6.79 14.75
N ASN A 42 36.19 -5.83 14.54
CA ASN A 42 37.61 -6.12 14.29
C ASN A 42 38.27 -6.82 15.48
N GLU A 43 37.97 -6.40 16.72
CA GLU A 43 38.46 -7.08 17.92
C GLU A 43 37.98 -8.54 18.00
N VAL A 44 36.70 -8.77 17.68
CA VAL A 44 36.15 -10.13 17.65
C VAL A 44 36.81 -10.97 16.56
N MET A 45 37.04 -10.43 15.36
CA MET A 45 37.72 -11.14 14.27
C MET A 45 39.18 -11.48 14.60
N LEU A 46 39.90 -10.56 15.26
CA LEU A 46 41.27 -10.80 15.72
C LEU A 46 41.33 -11.88 16.81
N ARG A 47 40.38 -11.87 17.77
CA ARG A 47 40.36 -12.79 18.92
C ARG A 47 39.68 -14.14 18.61
N ALA A 48 38.86 -14.24 17.56
CA ALA A 48 38.16 -15.46 17.16
C ALA A 48 39.11 -16.58 16.73
N HIS A 49 40.35 -16.26 16.35
CA HIS A 49 41.41 -17.24 16.10
C HIS A 49 41.92 -17.94 17.38
N MET A 50 41.51 -17.50 18.59
CA MET A 50 42.07 -17.97 19.87
C MET A 50 41.07 -18.48 20.94
N HIS A 51 39.73 -18.36 20.80
CA HIS A 51 38.79 -18.78 21.88
C HIS A 51 37.47 -19.47 21.47
N VAL A 52 36.95 -20.27 22.42
CA VAL A 52 35.80 -21.22 22.44
C VAL A 52 34.47 -20.70 21.88
N SER A 53 33.76 -21.57 21.14
CA SER A 53 32.55 -21.31 20.34
C SER A 53 31.37 -20.61 21.04
N ALA A 54 31.14 -20.84 22.34
CA ALA A 54 29.98 -20.31 23.06
C ALA A 54 30.07 -18.79 23.37
N LEU A 55 31.26 -18.30 23.71
CA LEU A 55 31.52 -16.85 23.89
C LEU A 55 31.48 -16.11 22.54
N THR A 56 31.94 -16.77 21.47
CA THR A 56 31.87 -16.28 20.10
C THR A 56 30.42 -16.19 19.59
N ALA A 57 29.55 -17.14 19.95
CA ALA A 57 28.13 -17.11 19.55
C ALA A 57 27.34 -15.95 20.16
N LYS A 58 27.56 -15.61 21.44
CA LYS A 58 26.93 -14.43 22.08
C LYS A 58 27.43 -13.12 21.48
N LYS A 59 28.74 -12.99 21.26
CA LYS A 59 29.36 -11.79 20.68
C LYS A 59 28.99 -11.53 19.21
N THR A 60 28.60 -12.58 18.48
CA THR A 60 28.20 -12.47 17.07
C THR A 60 26.70 -12.30 16.85
N LYS A 61 25.86 -12.25 17.91
CA LYS A 61 24.41 -12.04 17.76
C LYS A 61 24.11 -10.68 17.12
N GLU A 62 24.82 -9.63 17.56
CA GLU A 62 24.70 -8.28 17.03
C GLU A 62 24.98 -8.25 15.51
N PHE A 63 26.06 -8.89 15.05
CA PHE A 63 26.48 -8.89 13.64
C PHE A 63 25.64 -9.80 12.74
N ARG A 64 24.78 -10.64 13.32
CA ARG A 64 23.88 -11.54 12.57
C ARG A 64 22.45 -11.05 12.50
N SER A 65 22.10 -10.02 13.27
CA SER A 65 20.74 -9.49 13.33
C SER A 65 20.53 -8.43 12.26
N PRO A 66 19.32 -8.30 11.67
CA PRO A 66 19.00 -7.21 10.75
C PRO A 66 19.20 -5.83 11.41
N PRO A 67 19.49 -4.77 10.63
CA PRO A 67 19.82 -3.44 11.19
C PRO A 67 18.77 -2.86 12.15
N GLN A 68 17.47 -3.09 11.90
CA GLN A 68 16.42 -2.62 12.80
C GLN A 68 16.49 -3.28 14.18
N GLU A 69 16.63 -4.61 14.22
CA GLU A 69 16.77 -5.36 15.47
C GLU A 69 18.09 -5.02 16.15
N GLN A 70 19.15 -4.81 15.37
CA GLN A 70 20.45 -4.39 15.85
C GLN A 70 20.38 -3.04 16.58
N ILE A 71 19.77 -2.02 15.98
CA ILE A 71 19.56 -0.72 16.63
C ILE A 71 18.68 -0.87 17.88
N ASN A 72 17.60 -1.66 17.81
CA ASN A 72 16.76 -1.92 18.98
C ASN A 72 17.53 -2.57 20.14
N MET A 73 18.45 -3.50 19.85
CA MET A 73 19.33 -4.10 20.86
C MET A 73 20.33 -3.09 21.43
N LEU A 74 20.91 -2.23 20.59
CA LEU A 74 21.88 -1.20 21.00
C LEU A 74 21.23 -0.07 21.82
N LEU A 75 19.96 0.24 21.55
CA LEU A 75 19.20 1.31 22.22
C LEU A 75 18.33 0.82 23.40
N ASN A 76 18.37 -0.48 23.74
CA ASN A 76 17.57 -1.00 24.85
C ASN A 76 18.28 -0.78 26.20
N PHE A 77 18.17 0.44 26.74
CA PHE A 77 18.77 0.82 28.03
C PHE A 77 17.96 0.38 29.26
N LYS A 78 16.81 -0.28 29.08
CA LYS A 78 15.88 -0.65 30.16
C LYS A 78 16.18 -1.99 30.85
N GLY A 79 17.24 -2.70 30.44
CA GLY A 79 17.69 -3.91 31.11
C GLY A 79 18.70 -3.58 32.22
N GLU A 80 18.33 -3.83 33.48
CA GLU A 80 19.25 -3.77 34.62
C GLU A 80 20.55 -4.53 34.34
N LYS A 81 21.70 -3.85 34.52
CA LYS A 81 23.02 -4.43 34.84
C LYS A 81 23.50 -5.64 34.00
N GLN A 82 23.02 -5.82 32.77
CA GLN A 82 23.77 -6.55 31.76
C GLN A 82 24.61 -5.53 31.02
N GLU A 83 25.93 -5.71 31.02
CA GLU A 83 26.89 -4.96 30.20
C GLU A 83 26.33 -4.81 28.78
N GLY A 84 25.69 -3.68 28.51
CA GLY A 84 25.20 -3.37 27.18
C GLY A 84 26.40 -3.30 26.24
N PRO A 85 26.25 -3.75 24.98
CA PRO A 85 27.33 -3.67 23.99
C PRO A 85 27.70 -2.21 23.63
N CYS A 86 26.85 -1.25 23.96
CA CYS A 86 27.06 0.18 23.72
C CYS A 86 27.98 0.79 24.79
N PRO A 87 29.05 1.53 24.41
CA PRO A 87 29.92 2.23 25.34
C PRO A 87 29.18 3.22 26.25
N GLU A 88 29.70 3.42 27.45
CA GLU A 88 29.09 4.31 28.45
C GLU A 88 28.97 5.75 27.96
N PHE A 89 30.00 6.27 27.29
CA PHE A 89 30.00 7.64 26.77
C PHE A 89 28.93 7.89 25.69
N ILE A 90 28.66 6.91 24.82
CA ILE A 90 27.62 7.03 23.78
C ILE A 90 26.25 7.02 24.45
N ARG A 91 26.06 6.16 25.45
CA ARG A 91 24.83 6.10 26.23
C ARG A 91 24.56 7.40 26.99
N GLU A 92 25.58 7.99 27.62
CA GLU A 92 25.47 9.29 28.31
C GLU A 92 25.05 10.40 27.35
N GLN A 93 25.67 10.51 26.17
CA GLN A 93 25.28 11.51 25.15
C GLN A 93 23.80 11.42 24.76
N LEU A 94 23.27 10.20 24.62
CA LEU A 94 21.86 10.00 24.31
C LEU A 94 20.93 10.35 25.49
N LEU A 95 21.33 10.05 26.72
CA LEU A 95 20.58 10.40 27.92
C LEU A 95 20.55 11.91 28.13
N ASP A 96 21.69 12.59 27.98
CA ASP A 96 21.80 14.05 28.08
C ASP A 96 20.92 14.73 27.02
N PHE A 97 21.00 14.28 25.76
CA PHE A 97 20.14 14.79 24.70
C PHE A 97 18.66 14.50 24.96
N HIS A 98 18.32 13.33 25.51
CA HIS A 98 16.95 13.01 25.89
C HIS A 98 16.43 13.96 26.97
N GLU A 99 17.21 14.24 28.01
CA GLU A 99 16.83 15.21 29.04
C GLU A 99 16.61 16.61 28.46
N ASP A 100 17.52 17.09 27.62
CA ASP A 100 17.40 18.39 26.97
C ASP A 100 16.19 18.47 26.04
N LEU A 101 15.91 17.41 25.28
CA LEU A 101 14.72 17.31 24.45
C LEU A 101 13.45 17.35 25.30
N MET A 102 13.41 16.66 26.44
CA MET A 102 12.28 16.63 27.35
C MET A 102 12.03 18.01 27.98
N ARG A 103 13.09 18.68 28.45
CA ARG A 103 13.04 20.08 28.93
C ARG A 103 12.49 21.00 27.84
N HIS A 104 12.97 20.89 26.59
CA HIS A 104 12.49 21.69 25.47
C HIS A 104 11.05 21.35 25.04
N CYS A 105 10.54 20.15 25.36
CA CYS A 105 9.13 19.79 25.16
C CYS A 105 8.19 20.41 26.22
N GLY A 106 8.72 21.17 27.18
CA GLY A 106 7.92 21.78 28.25
C GLY A 106 7.67 20.85 29.43
N ILE A 107 8.50 19.83 29.61
CA ILE A 107 8.44 18.93 30.77
C ILE A 107 9.36 19.49 31.84
N GLU A 108 8.78 19.85 32.97
CA GLU A 108 9.55 20.14 34.18
C GLU A 108 10.07 18.81 34.73
N LEU A 109 11.35 18.52 34.49
CA LEU A 109 12.06 17.46 35.20
C LEU A 109 12.35 18.03 36.59
N ASP A 110 11.65 17.55 37.62
CA ASP A 110 11.91 17.96 39.00
C ASP A 110 13.36 17.57 39.35
N ASP A 111 14.21 18.58 39.61
CA ASP A 111 15.64 18.45 39.95
C ASP A 111 15.87 17.99 41.41
N ASP A 112 14.81 17.54 42.10
CA ASP A 112 14.90 17.03 43.47
C ASP A 112 15.33 15.56 43.43
N GLY A 113 16.65 15.37 43.54
CA GLY A 113 17.28 14.06 43.67
C GLY A 113 16.67 13.23 44.80
N THR A 114 16.16 12.06 44.45
CA THR A 114 16.27 10.76 45.15
C THR A 114 15.33 9.76 44.46
N ILE A 115 15.73 9.27 43.28
CA ILE A 115 15.23 7.98 42.79
C ILE A 115 16.17 6.91 43.33
N ASP A 116 16.19 6.76 44.65
CA ASP A 116 16.69 5.54 45.27
C ASP A 116 15.57 5.02 46.18
N GLY A 117 14.82 4.07 45.64
CA GLY A 117 13.61 3.55 46.25
C GLY A 117 12.77 2.85 45.20
N ASP A 118 13.04 1.56 44.99
CA ASP A 118 12.21 0.54 44.34
C ASP A 118 10.93 1.08 43.67
N ASN A 119 10.97 1.24 42.34
CA ASN A 119 9.78 1.49 41.53
C ASN A 119 8.90 0.23 41.52
N ASP A 120 8.11 0.03 42.57
CA ASP A 120 7.07 -0.98 42.58
C ASP A 120 5.94 -0.56 41.62
N PHE A 121 5.92 -1.15 40.42
CA PHE A 121 4.93 -0.89 39.35
C PHE A 121 3.50 -1.34 39.69
N THR A 122 3.24 -1.75 40.93
CA THR A 122 1.90 -2.14 41.38
C THR A 122 0.93 -0.96 41.34
N ILE A 123 -0.36 -1.26 41.09
CA ILE A 123 -1.47 -0.28 41.09
C ILE A 123 -1.46 0.54 42.39
N ARG A 124 -1.01 -0.07 43.50
CA ARG A 124 -0.86 0.55 44.81
C ARG A 124 0.27 1.60 44.84
N GLY A 125 1.43 1.33 44.24
CA GLY A 125 2.54 2.28 44.13
C GLY A 125 2.17 3.51 43.29
N ARG A 126 1.49 3.29 42.15
CA ARG A 126 0.96 4.38 41.31
C ARG A 126 -0.11 5.22 42.03
N LEU A 127 -0.97 4.60 42.83
CA LEU A 127 -1.98 5.32 43.61
C LEU A 127 -1.36 6.15 44.73
N MET A 128 -0.32 5.65 45.40
CA MET A 128 0.39 6.42 46.43
C MET A 128 1.14 7.62 45.86
N LEU A 129 1.81 7.48 44.71
CA LEU A 129 2.41 8.62 44.00
C LEU A 129 1.36 9.68 43.62
N LEU A 130 0.15 9.25 43.27
CA LEU A 130 -0.96 10.15 42.96
C LEU A 130 -1.48 10.86 44.24
N VAL A 131 -1.58 10.14 45.36
CA VAL A 131 -1.97 10.69 46.67
C VAL A 131 -0.92 11.69 47.17
N GLU A 132 0.36 11.39 47.00
CA GLU A 132 1.45 12.30 47.34
C GLU A 132 1.43 13.55 46.46
N LYS A 133 1.25 13.41 45.14
CA LYS A 133 1.05 14.56 44.24
C LYS A 133 -0.17 15.40 44.61
N VAL A 134 -1.30 14.77 44.96
CA VAL A 134 -2.52 15.47 45.42
C VAL A 134 -2.28 16.18 46.75
N SER A 135 -1.50 15.60 47.67
CA SER A 135 -1.14 16.23 48.94
C SER A 135 -0.19 17.42 48.76
N ALA A 136 0.75 17.34 47.81
CA ALA A 136 1.66 18.41 47.42
C ALA A 136 0.91 19.56 46.73
N LEU A 137 -0.06 19.24 45.86
CA LEU A 137 -1.01 20.20 45.28
C LEU A 137 -1.86 20.89 46.36
N LYS A 138 -2.33 20.14 47.37
CA LYS A 138 -3.09 20.70 48.51
C LYS A 138 -2.24 21.65 49.37
N LYS A 139 -0.94 21.38 49.51
CA LYS A 139 0.03 22.29 50.13
C LYS A 139 0.32 23.53 49.27
N LYS A 140 0.37 23.42 47.93
CA LYS A 140 0.51 24.57 47.01
C LYS A 140 -0.74 25.46 46.98
N ILE A 141 -1.94 24.91 47.17
CA ILE A 141 -3.20 25.68 47.24
C ILE A 141 -3.30 26.53 48.51
N GLY A 142 -2.65 26.14 49.61
CA GLY A 142 -2.68 26.86 50.89
C GLY A 142 -1.83 28.15 50.94
N ASN A 143 -0.90 28.33 50.01
CA ASN A 143 -0.07 29.53 49.88
C ASN A 143 -0.10 30.02 48.42
N PRO A 144 -1.00 30.95 48.05
CA PRO A 144 -0.96 31.54 46.72
C PRO A 144 0.42 32.21 46.53
N PRO A 145 1.18 31.90 45.47
CA PRO A 145 2.36 32.68 45.15
C PRO A 145 1.90 34.11 44.88
N LYS A 146 2.52 35.09 45.55
CA LYS A 146 2.30 36.50 45.25
C LYS A 146 2.46 36.73 43.74
N GLU A 147 1.43 37.26 43.09
CA GLU A 147 1.50 37.80 41.72
C GLU A 147 2.60 38.86 41.68
N LYS A 148 3.80 38.44 41.31
CA LYS A 148 4.74 39.33 40.64
C LYS A 148 4.38 39.27 39.18
N ASP A 149 4.32 40.42 38.52
CA ASP A 149 4.32 40.57 37.06
C ASP A 149 5.48 39.78 36.44
N ARG A 150 5.30 38.47 36.30
CA ARG A 150 6.24 37.59 35.63
C ARG A 150 5.94 37.76 34.16
N ARG A 151 6.76 38.58 33.49
CA ARG A 151 6.77 38.60 32.02
C ARG A 151 6.99 37.17 31.55
N PRO A 152 6.16 36.63 30.66
CA PRO A 152 6.36 35.29 30.15
C PRO A 152 7.75 35.22 29.51
N CYS A 153 8.58 34.28 29.97
CA CYS A 153 9.96 34.13 29.51
C CYS A 153 10.06 33.16 28.31
N THR A 154 9.03 32.35 28.09
CA THR A 154 8.96 31.38 26.99
C THR A 154 7.71 31.58 26.14
N LEU A 155 7.76 31.15 24.88
CA LEU A 155 6.59 31.20 23.98
C LEU A 155 5.43 30.37 24.53
N GLN A 156 5.73 29.23 25.16
CA GLN A 156 4.73 28.35 25.78
C GLN A 156 3.93 29.08 26.87
N GLN A 157 4.63 29.78 27.78
CA GLN A 157 4.00 30.57 28.83
C GLN A 157 3.22 31.76 28.23
N LEU A 158 3.81 32.46 27.26
CA LEU A 158 3.15 33.59 26.59
C LEU A 158 1.80 33.18 25.97
N ILE A 159 1.78 32.08 25.22
CA ILE A 159 0.56 31.59 24.57
C ILE A 159 -0.45 31.14 25.63
N SER A 160 -0.02 30.36 26.62
CA SER A 160 -0.92 29.85 27.67
C SER A 160 -1.57 30.99 28.46
N ASP A 161 -0.78 31.96 28.92
CA ASP A 161 -1.28 33.11 29.68
C ASP A 161 -2.19 33.99 28.83
N THR A 162 -1.86 34.19 27.55
CA THR A 162 -2.68 35.01 26.64
C THR A 162 -4.04 34.36 26.35
N MET A 163 -4.08 33.04 26.11
CA MET A 163 -5.33 32.32 25.85
C MET A 163 -6.24 32.31 27.08
N VAL A 164 -5.68 32.09 28.26
CA VAL A 164 -6.42 32.13 29.54
C VAL A 164 -6.96 33.54 29.80
N ARG A 165 -6.13 34.57 29.60
CA ARG A 165 -6.54 35.97 29.79
C ARG A 165 -7.69 36.36 28.87
N TRP A 166 -7.61 36.04 27.58
CA TRP A 166 -8.69 36.35 26.64
C TRP A 166 -10.02 35.67 27.00
N ALA A 167 -9.98 34.44 27.51
CA ALA A 167 -11.16 33.74 27.99
C ALA A 167 -11.74 34.30 29.30
N GLN A 168 -10.91 34.97 30.12
CA GLN A 168 -11.32 35.61 31.37
C GLN A 168 -11.86 37.03 31.16
N GLU A 169 -11.35 37.77 30.16
CA GLU A 169 -11.72 39.16 29.90
C GLU A 169 -13.15 39.32 29.35
N SER A 170 -13.61 38.39 28.50
CA SER A 170 -14.93 38.49 27.89
C SER A 170 -15.46 37.13 27.39
N VAL A 171 -16.78 37.03 27.25
CA VAL A 171 -17.42 35.85 26.63
C VAL A 171 -17.14 35.86 25.13
N ILE A 172 -16.58 34.76 24.63
CA ILE A 172 -16.24 34.59 23.20
C ILE A 172 -17.39 33.87 22.51
N GLU A 173 -18.05 34.55 21.57
CA GLU A 173 -19.23 34.02 20.86
C GLU A 173 -18.87 33.15 19.64
N ASP A 174 -17.77 33.46 18.95
CA ASP A 174 -17.37 32.76 17.72
C ASP A 174 -16.79 31.35 18.04
N PRO A 175 -17.48 30.26 17.65
CA PRO A 175 -17.03 28.90 17.94
C PRO A 175 -15.74 28.52 17.22
N ASP A 176 -15.44 29.11 16.06
CA ASP A 176 -14.21 28.82 15.32
C ASP A 176 -12.99 29.45 16.01
N LEU A 177 -13.16 30.65 16.60
CA LEU A 177 -12.15 31.25 17.46
C LEU A 177 -11.90 30.42 18.71
N VAL A 178 -12.97 29.97 19.38
CA VAL A 178 -12.86 29.10 20.56
C VAL A 178 -12.08 27.82 20.21
N ARG A 179 -12.39 27.18 19.08
CA ARG A 179 -11.67 26.00 18.60
C ARG A 179 -10.19 26.30 18.37
N ALA A 180 -9.86 27.40 17.68
CA ALA A 180 -8.48 27.80 17.43
C ALA A 180 -7.69 28.08 18.72
N MET A 181 -8.32 28.72 19.71
CA MET A 181 -7.70 28.99 21.01
C MET A 181 -7.39 27.70 21.77
N PHE A 182 -8.35 26.75 21.83
CA PHE A 182 -8.12 25.46 22.51
C PHE A 182 -7.09 24.60 21.79
N VAL A 183 -7.05 24.60 20.45
CA VAL A 183 -6.01 23.90 19.69
C VAL A 183 -4.62 24.46 20.03
N LEU A 184 -4.47 25.78 20.08
CA LEU A 184 -3.20 26.41 20.47
C LEU A 184 -2.80 26.07 21.90
N LEU A 185 -3.74 26.13 22.83
CA LEU A 185 -3.52 25.83 24.24
C LEU A 185 -3.11 24.36 24.43
N HIS A 186 -3.86 23.43 23.82
CA HIS A 186 -3.55 22.00 23.86
C HIS A 186 -2.12 21.72 23.37
N ARG A 187 -1.69 22.36 22.28
CA ARG A 187 -0.33 22.21 21.74
C ARG A 187 0.76 22.70 22.68
N GLN A 188 0.48 23.64 23.59
CA GLN A 188 1.46 24.09 24.57
C GLN A 188 1.72 23.06 25.67
N TYR A 189 0.73 22.22 26.00
CA TYR A 189 0.86 21.18 27.03
C TYR A 189 1.23 19.82 26.44
N ASP A 190 0.80 19.55 25.21
CA ASP A 190 1.11 18.30 24.50
C ASP A 190 2.38 18.41 23.63
N GLY A 191 3.48 18.84 24.26
CA GLY A 191 4.77 18.99 23.59
C GLY A 191 5.32 17.65 23.07
N ILE A 192 5.15 16.57 23.83
CA ILE A 192 5.55 15.20 23.46
C ILE A 192 4.68 14.68 22.31
N GLY A 193 3.35 14.79 22.41
CA GLY A 193 2.46 14.32 21.35
C GLY A 193 2.71 15.07 20.05
N GLY A 194 3.04 16.37 20.11
CA GLY A 194 3.49 17.14 18.95
C GLY A 194 4.71 16.53 18.27
N GLN A 195 5.72 16.11 19.05
CA GLN A 195 6.92 15.44 18.54
C GLN A 195 6.59 14.06 17.94
N VAL A 196 5.84 13.24 18.67
CA VAL A 196 5.47 11.87 18.27
C VAL A 196 4.63 11.87 16.98
N ARG A 197 3.74 12.86 16.78
CA ARG A 197 2.97 12.99 15.54
C ARG A 197 3.82 13.43 14.34
N ALA A 198 4.89 14.19 14.57
CA ALA A 198 5.76 14.71 13.52
C ALA A 198 6.82 13.69 13.06
N LEU A 199 7.33 12.86 13.98
CA LEU A 199 8.40 11.90 13.71
C LEU A 199 8.12 10.92 12.55
N PRO A 200 6.92 10.30 12.41
CA PRO A 200 6.61 9.42 11.29
C PRO A 200 6.66 10.10 9.91
N LYS A 201 6.57 11.44 9.87
CA LYS A 201 6.65 12.26 8.64
C LYS A 201 8.05 12.83 8.41
N THR A 202 9.00 12.55 9.29
CA THR A 202 10.39 12.99 9.14
C THR A 202 11.16 11.98 8.30
N TYR A 203 11.96 12.48 7.36
CA TYR A 203 12.77 11.65 6.47
C TYR A 203 14.09 12.35 6.16
N THR A 204 15.17 11.58 6.05
CA THR A 204 16.50 12.06 5.66
C THR A 204 16.85 11.52 4.29
N ILE A 205 17.40 12.39 3.42
CA ILE A 205 17.86 12.04 2.08
C ILE A 205 19.34 12.39 1.94
N ASN A 206 20.01 11.74 0.99
CA ASN A 206 21.37 12.09 0.62
C ASN A 206 21.39 13.44 -0.12
N SER A 207 22.44 14.24 0.10
CA SER A 207 22.66 15.53 -0.57
C SER A 207 22.70 15.42 -2.11
N VAL A 208 23.13 14.27 -2.64
CA VAL A 208 23.18 14.01 -4.09
C VAL A 208 21.78 13.90 -4.71
N SER A 209 20.76 13.53 -3.94
CA SER A 209 19.39 13.30 -4.43
C SER A 209 18.47 14.51 -4.24
N VAL A 210 19.01 15.66 -3.83
CA VAL A 210 18.20 16.85 -3.50
C VAL A 210 17.45 17.39 -4.72
N GLU A 211 18.11 17.52 -5.87
CA GLU A 211 17.49 18.04 -7.10
C GLU A 211 16.33 17.14 -7.56
N ASP A 212 16.55 15.83 -7.62
CA ASP A 212 15.50 14.87 -7.96
C ASP A 212 14.35 14.92 -6.95
N THR A 213 14.64 15.11 -5.66
CA THR A 213 13.60 15.22 -4.62
C THR A 213 12.78 16.50 -4.78
N VAL A 214 13.41 17.62 -5.14
CA VAL A 214 12.70 18.89 -5.41
C VAL A 214 11.74 18.72 -6.60
N ASN A 215 12.20 18.08 -7.68
CA ASN A 215 11.37 17.80 -8.86
C ASN A 215 10.18 16.89 -8.51
N LEU A 216 10.43 15.84 -7.72
CA LEU A 216 9.39 14.94 -7.21
C LEU A 216 8.34 15.69 -6.38
N LEU A 217 8.77 16.54 -5.44
CA LEU A 217 7.88 17.31 -4.58
C LEU A 217 7.08 18.36 -5.36
N ALA A 218 7.69 18.97 -6.39
CA ALA A 218 6.99 19.89 -7.28
C ALA A 218 5.87 19.18 -8.06
N ALA A 219 6.16 18.01 -8.64
CA ALA A 219 5.15 17.19 -9.33
C ALA A 219 4.02 16.75 -8.38
N LEU A 220 4.35 16.33 -7.15
CA LEU A 220 3.34 16.02 -6.12
C LEU A 220 2.49 17.24 -5.75
N GLY A 221 3.10 18.43 -5.67
CA GLY A 221 2.40 19.69 -5.44
C GLY A 221 1.39 20.00 -6.55
N GLN A 222 1.76 19.75 -7.80
CA GLN A 222 0.85 19.87 -8.94
C GLN A 222 -0.33 18.90 -8.82
N ILE A 223 -0.09 17.62 -8.52
CA ILE A 223 -1.17 16.63 -8.32
C ILE A 223 -2.10 17.05 -7.19
N ARG A 224 -1.56 17.48 -6.04
CA ARG A 224 -2.37 17.93 -4.90
C ARG A 224 -3.22 19.16 -5.20
N SER A 225 -2.77 20.04 -6.08
CA SER A 225 -3.59 21.18 -6.50
C SER A 225 -4.89 20.74 -7.18
N LEU A 226 -4.87 19.61 -7.88
CA LEU A 226 -6.02 19.06 -8.58
C LEU A 226 -7.10 18.52 -7.64
N LEU A 227 -6.77 18.21 -6.37
CA LEU A 227 -7.77 17.76 -5.38
C LEU A 227 -8.87 18.80 -5.12
N SER A 228 -8.52 20.08 -5.24
CA SER A 228 -9.45 21.19 -4.99
C SER A 228 -10.20 21.67 -6.24
N VAL A 229 -9.87 21.11 -7.41
CA VAL A 229 -10.36 21.57 -8.71
C VAL A 229 -11.27 20.52 -9.32
N ARG A 230 -12.31 20.96 -10.03
CA ARG A 230 -13.16 20.05 -10.80
C ARG A 230 -12.40 19.56 -12.03
N MET A 231 -12.39 18.24 -12.23
CA MET A 231 -11.66 17.61 -13.35
C MET A 231 -12.19 18.07 -14.71
N GLY A 232 -11.25 18.44 -15.58
CA GLY A 232 -11.45 18.80 -16.99
C GLY A 232 -10.34 18.21 -17.86
N LYS A 233 -10.38 18.49 -19.17
CA LYS A 233 -9.41 17.94 -20.15
C LYS A 233 -7.98 18.44 -19.94
N GLU A 234 -7.81 19.66 -19.43
CA GLU A 234 -6.48 20.21 -19.16
C GLU A 234 -5.93 19.64 -17.84
N GLU A 235 -6.78 19.50 -16.82
CA GLU A 235 -6.46 18.84 -15.55
C GLU A 235 -6.08 17.37 -15.76
N GLU A 236 -6.77 16.65 -16.66
CA GLU A 236 -6.41 15.29 -17.06
C GLU A 236 -4.98 15.21 -17.61
N LYS A 237 -4.60 16.12 -18.53
CA LYS A 237 -3.24 16.15 -19.10
C LYS A 237 -2.19 16.48 -18.03
N LEU A 238 -2.50 17.42 -17.12
CA LEU A 238 -1.62 17.78 -16.02
C LEU A 238 -1.42 16.61 -15.05
N MET A 239 -2.49 15.86 -14.74
CA MET A 239 -2.42 14.67 -13.89
C MET A 239 -1.51 13.60 -14.51
N ILE A 240 -1.73 13.28 -15.80
CA ILE A 240 -0.95 12.27 -16.52
C ILE A 240 0.54 12.68 -16.56
N ARG A 241 0.83 13.96 -16.85
CA ARG A 241 2.20 14.47 -16.84
C ARG A 241 2.84 14.37 -15.45
N GLY A 242 2.14 14.83 -14.40
CA GLY A 242 2.66 14.80 -13.04
C GLY A 242 2.96 13.38 -12.55
N LEU A 243 2.11 12.41 -12.89
CA LEU A 243 2.37 10.98 -12.61
C LEU A 243 3.59 10.47 -13.39
N GLY A 244 3.71 10.84 -14.68
CA GLY A 244 4.87 10.51 -15.51
C GLY A 244 6.19 11.06 -14.93
N ASP A 245 6.19 12.31 -14.50
CA ASP A 245 7.37 12.96 -13.90
C ASP A 245 7.81 12.28 -12.59
N ILE A 246 6.84 11.83 -11.77
CA ILE A 246 7.12 11.05 -10.57
C ILE A 246 7.68 9.67 -10.92
N MET A 247 7.08 8.97 -11.87
CA MET A 247 7.49 7.61 -12.28
C MET A 247 8.85 7.58 -12.98
N ASN A 248 9.24 8.67 -13.65
CA ASN A 248 10.54 8.84 -14.29
C ASN A 248 11.61 9.38 -13.33
N ASN A 249 11.31 9.47 -12.03
CA ASN A 249 12.24 9.93 -11.02
C ASN A 249 12.88 8.76 -10.26
N LYS A 250 14.21 8.71 -10.19
CA LYS A 250 14.92 7.62 -9.50
C LYS A 250 14.66 7.57 -7.98
N VAL A 251 14.36 8.70 -7.34
CA VAL A 251 14.06 8.77 -5.89
C VAL A 251 12.81 7.97 -5.55
N PHE A 252 11.85 7.89 -6.47
CA PHE A 252 10.65 7.05 -6.32
C PHE A 252 11.00 5.58 -6.05
N TYR A 253 11.97 5.03 -6.78
CA TYR A 253 12.41 3.64 -6.64
C TYR A 253 13.43 3.45 -5.50
N GLN A 254 14.30 4.43 -5.27
CA GLN A 254 15.33 4.36 -4.23
C GLN A 254 14.75 4.49 -2.81
N HIS A 255 13.66 5.27 -2.65
CA HIS A 255 13.08 5.59 -1.35
C HIS A 255 11.56 5.31 -1.28
N PRO A 256 11.11 4.04 -1.35
CA PRO A 256 9.67 3.71 -1.29
C PRO A 256 8.98 4.17 0.00
N ASN A 257 9.70 4.19 1.13
CA ASN A 257 9.18 4.65 2.42
C ASN A 257 8.87 6.16 2.42
N LEU A 258 9.61 6.97 1.67
CA LEU A 258 9.33 8.40 1.52
C LEU A 258 8.00 8.62 0.80
N MET A 259 7.71 7.83 -0.25
CA MET A 259 6.45 7.91 -0.99
C MET A 259 5.23 7.63 -0.09
N ARG A 260 5.39 6.71 0.87
CA ARG A 260 4.38 6.41 1.89
C ARG A 260 4.24 7.54 2.91
N ALA A 261 5.35 8.06 3.43
CA ALA A 261 5.34 9.17 4.39
C ALA A 261 4.72 10.45 3.80
N LEU A 262 4.87 10.65 2.49
CA LEU A 262 4.25 11.73 1.75
C LEU A 262 2.75 11.49 1.45
N GLY A 263 2.18 10.30 1.68
CA GLY A 263 0.78 10.02 1.35
C GLY A 263 0.48 10.13 -0.14
N MET A 264 1.44 9.74 -1.00
CA MET A 264 1.28 9.88 -2.47
C MET A 264 0.16 8.99 -3.00
N HIS A 265 0.11 7.73 -2.54
CA HIS A 265 -0.94 6.78 -2.88
C HIS A 265 -2.32 7.27 -2.47
N GLU A 266 -2.48 7.82 -1.25
CA GLU A 266 -3.73 8.43 -0.78
C GLU A 266 -4.18 9.56 -1.71
N THR A 267 -3.28 10.48 -2.06
CA THR A 267 -3.57 11.62 -2.95
C THR A 267 -4.05 11.16 -4.32
N VAL A 268 -3.38 10.16 -4.92
CA VAL A 268 -3.75 9.62 -6.24
C VAL A 268 -5.08 8.88 -6.17
N MET A 269 -5.32 8.12 -5.10
CA MET A 269 -6.61 7.46 -4.88
C MET A 269 -7.75 8.46 -4.72
N GLU A 270 -7.59 9.55 -3.97
CA GLU A 270 -8.60 10.59 -3.80
C GLU A 270 -8.99 11.25 -5.14
N VAL A 271 -8.00 11.58 -5.97
CA VAL A 271 -8.24 12.09 -7.34
C VAL A 271 -9.02 11.06 -8.17
N MET A 272 -8.63 9.78 -8.10
CA MET A 272 -9.32 8.70 -8.81
C MET A 272 -10.78 8.55 -8.32
N VAL A 273 -11.02 8.59 -7.00
CA VAL A 273 -12.36 8.49 -6.40
C VAL A 273 -13.29 9.60 -6.88
N ASN A 274 -12.79 10.84 -6.97
CA ASN A 274 -13.58 11.98 -7.42
C ASN A 274 -14.09 11.83 -8.87
N VAL A 275 -13.39 11.06 -9.69
CA VAL A 275 -13.76 10.80 -11.09
C VAL A 275 -14.69 9.60 -11.19
N LEU A 276 -14.46 8.57 -10.36
CA LEU A 276 -15.28 7.36 -10.33
C LEU A 276 -16.65 7.59 -9.67
N SER A 277 -16.74 8.47 -8.67
CA SER A 277 -17.98 8.71 -7.91
C SER A 277 -19.01 9.59 -8.65
N GLY A 278 -18.70 10.01 -9.88
CA GLY A 278 -19.46 11.03 -10.63
C GLY A 278 -20.61 10.50 -11.50
N GLY A 279 -20.84 9.19 -11.61
CA GLY A 279 -21.89 8.65 -12.47
C GLY A 279 -22.39 7.26 -12.06
N ASP A 280 -23.72 7.13 -11.94
CA ASP A 280 -24.42 5.84 -11.79
C ASP A 280 -24.34 4.97 -13.09
N SER A 281 -23.88 5.57 -14.19
CA SER A 281 -23.57 4.90 -15.45
C SER A 281 -22.10 4.49 -15.48
N LYS A 282 -21.81 3.25 -15.89
CA LYS A 282 -20.45 2.67 -16.07
C LYS A 282 -19.55 3.42 -17.08
N GLU A 283 -19.96 4.58 -17.59
CA GLU A 283 -19.19 5.43 -18.50
C GLU A 283 -18.23 6.33 -17.72
N ILE A 284 -16.94 6.10 -17.91
CA ILE A 284 -15.86 6.87 -17.29
C ILE A 284 -15.64 8.13 -18.12
N THR A 285 -15.72 9.32 -17.51
CA THR A 285 -15.53 10.59 -18.23
C THR A 285 -14.08 10.84 -18.66
N PHE A 286 -13.10 10.32 -17.90
CA PHE A 286 -11.66 10.51 -18.13
C PHE A 286 -10.89 9.18 -18.01
N PRO A 287 -11.05 8.23 -18.95
CA PRO A 287 -10.48 6.89 -18.85
C PRO A 287 -8.94 6.91 -18.85
N LYS A 288 -8.29 7.67 -19.75
CA LYS A 288 -6.82 7.72 -19.83
C LYS A 288 -6.17 8.17 -18.52
N MET A 289 -6.78 9.14 -17.83
CA MET A 289 -6.32 9.56 -16.50
C MET A 289 -6.43 8.42 -15.47
N VAL A 290 -7.57 7.74 -15.39
CA VAL A 290 -7.81 6.65 -14.44
C VAL A 290 -6.83 5.49 -14.70
N ALA A 291 -6.57 5.16 -15.97
CA ALA A 291 -5.57 4.15 -16.34
C ALA A 291 -4.18 4.51 -15.82
N ASN A 292 -3.74 5.76 -16.01
CA ASN A 292 -2.44 6.22 -15.53
C ASN A 292 -2.36 6.24 -13.99
N CYS A 293 -3.44 6.61 -13.30
CA CYS A 293 -3.52 6.53 -11.84
C CYS A 293 -3.36 5.07 -11.38
N CYS A 294 -4.10 4.14 -11.99
CA CYS A 294 -4.00 2.71 -11.66
C CYS A 294 -2.60 2.17 -11.95
N ARG A 295 -2.01 2.53 -13.10
CA ARG A 295 -0.65 2.13 -13.48
C ARG A 295 0.37 2.61 -12.45
N PHE A 296 0.29 3.88 -12.04
CA PHE A 296 1.12 4.44 -10.98
C PHE A 296 0.98 3.65 -9.68
N LEU A 297 -0.25 3.37 -9.24
CA LEU A 297 -0.51 2.61 -8.01
C LEU A 297 0.01 1.17 -8.09
N CYS A 298 -0.05 0.53 -9.25
CA CYS A 298 0.59 -0.77 -9.49
C CYS A 298 2.11 -0.70 -9.32
N TYR A 299 2.78 0.33 -9.87
CA TYR A 299 4.21 0.53 -9.65
C TYR A 299 4.54 0.80 -8.18
N PHE A 300 3.73 1.62 -7.50
CA PHE A 300 3.88 1.89 -6.06
C PHE A 300 3.80 0.61 -5.22
N CYS A 301 2.90 -0.31 -5.57
CA CYS A 301 2.82 -1.64 -4.95
C CYS A 301 4.07 -2.48 -5.23
N ARG A 302 4.52 -2.56 -6.48
CA ARG A 302 5.65 -3.42 -6.90
C ARG A 302 6.97 -3.09 -6.21
N ILE A 303 7.23 -1.83 -5.88
CA ILE A 303 8.52 -1.41 -5.30
C ILE A 303 8.67 -1.71 -3.81
N SER A 304 7.60 -2.09 -3.09
CA SER A 304 7.70 -2.39 -1.65
C SER A 304 6.53 -3.21 -1.12
N ARG A 305 6.84 -4.27 -0.37
CA ARG A 305 5.85 -5.05 0.39
C ARG A 305 5.07 -4.24 1.43
N GLN A 306 5.68 -3.21 2.02
CA GLN A 306 4.96 -2.33 2.94
C GLN A 306 4.09 -1.31 2.21
N ASN A 307 4.40 -0.95 0.95
CA ASN A 307 3.51 -0.13 0.12
C ASN A 307 2.26 -0.92 -0.27
N GLN A 308 2.41 -2.20 -0.60
CA GLN A 308 1.28 -3.10 -0.82
C GLN A 308 0.34 -3.11 0.38
N LYS A 309 0.89 -3.19 1.60
CA LYS A 309 0.08 -3.15 2.83
C LYS A 309 -0.72 -1.85 2.96
N ALA A 310 -0.12 -0.69 2.65
CA ALA A 310 -0.84 0.59 2.67
C ALA A 310 -1.97 0.62 1.63
N MET A 311 -1.78 0.01 0.46
CA MET A 311 -2.83 -0.13 -0.55
C MET A 311 -3.90 -1.16 -0.17
N PHE A 312 -3.52 -2.21 0.56
CA PHE A 312 -4.43 -3.25 1.03
C PHE A 312 -5.49 -2.70 2.00
N ASP A 313 -5.17 -1.66 2.77
CA ASP A 313 -6.15 -0.96 3.62
C ASP A 313 -7.30 -0.33 2.80
N HIS A 314 -7.08 -0.08 1.50
CA HIS A 314 -8.08 0.41 0.55
C HIS A 314 -8.69 -0.69 -0.34
N LEU A 315 -8.39 -1.96 -0.09
CA LEU A 315 -8.80 -3.08 -0.95
C LEU A 315 -10.32 -3.14 -1.18
N SER A 316 -11.12 -2.97 -0.13
CA SER A 316 -12.58 -3.05 -0.25
C SER A 316 -13.15 -2.01 -1.23
N TYR A 317 -12.61 -0.79 -1.23
CA TYR A 317 -12.99 0.26 -2.18
C TYR A 317 -12.56 -0.08 -3.62
N LEU A 318 -11.35 -0.60 -3.79
CA LEU A 318 -10.85 -1.02 -5.10
C LEU A 318 -11.71 -2.16 -5.68
N LEU A 319 -12.12 -3.12 -4.84
CA LEU A 319 -12.99 -4.22 -5.24
C LEU A 319 -14.41 -3.75 -5.56
N GLU A 320 -14.95 -2.76 -4.87
CA GLU A 320 -16.27 -2.16 -5.20
C GLU A 320 -16.26 -1.52 -6.58
N ASN A 321 -15.15 -0.90 -6.96
CA ASN A 321 -14.97 -0.26 -8.27
C ASN A 321 -14.23 -1.14 -9.27
N SER A 322 -14.11 -2.45 -9.01
CA SER A 322 -13.28 -3.35 -9.84
C SER A 322 -13.82 -3.58 -11.24
N SER A 323 -15.13 -3.46 -11.46
CA SER A 323 -15.77 -3.58 -12.79
C SER A 323 -15.50 -2.38 -13.71
N VAL A 324 -14.90 -1.31 -13.18
CA VAL A 324 -14.69 -0.08 -13.94
C VAL A 324 -13.58 -0.27 -14.97
N GLY A 325 -13.91 -0.02 -16.24
CA GLY A 325 -12.94 0.05 -17.33
C GLY A 325 -12.37 -1.29 -17.79
N LEU A 326 -12.89 -2.43 -17.30
CA LEU A 326 -12.38 -3.75 -17.69
C LEU A 326 -12.60 -4.06 -19.18
N ALA A 327 -13.72 -3.62 -19.75
CA ALA A 327 -14.02 -3.76 -21.18
C ALA A 327 -13.54 -2.57 -22.04
N SER A 328 -12.93 -1.54 -21.45
CA SER A 328 -12.55 -0.32 -22.17
C SER A 328 -11.16 -0.45 -22.80
N PRO A 329 -10.99 -0.33 -24.13
CA PRO A 329 -9.68 -0.36 -24.79
C PRO A 329 -8.70 0.68 -24.22
N SER A 330 -9.17 1.91 -23.96
CA SER A 330 -8.34 2.98 -23.38
C SER A 330 -7.83 2.72 -21.95
N MET A 331 -8.31 1.66 -21.28
CA MET A 331 -7.94 1.23 -19.94
C MET A 331 -7.17 -0.10 -19.95
N ARG A 332 -6.88 -0.65 -21.14
CA ARG A 332 -6.25 -1.95 -21.33
C ARG A 332 -4.88 -1.95 -20.65
N GLY A 333 -4.79 -2.73 -19.56
CA GLY A 333 -3.55 -2.97 -18.81
C GLY A 333 -3.45 -2.35 -17.42
N SER A 334 -4.33 -1.43 -17.00
CA SER A 334 -4.30 -0.89 -15.62
C SER A 334 -5.66 -0.37 -15.14
N THR A 335 -6.36 -1.19 -14.38
CA THR A 335 -7.68 -0.94 -13.79
C THR A 335 -7.63 -0.97 -12.25
N PRO A 336 -8.69 -0.55 -11.54
CA PRO A 336 -8.75 -0.69 -10.08
C PRO A 336 -8.58 -2.14 -9.60
N LEU A 337 -9.06 -3.13 -10.38
CA LEU A 337 -8.85 -4.54 -10.10
C LEU A 337 -7.37 -4.95 -10.17
N ASP A 338 -6.61 -4.38 -11.11
CA ASP A 338 -5.17 -4.65 -11.22
C ASP A 338 -4.39 -4.07 -10.04
N VAL A 339 -4.83 -2.91 -9.53
CA VAL A 339 -4.26 -2.33 -8.30
C VAL A 339 -4.58 -3.22 -7.11
N ALA A 340 -5.81 -3.73 -7.01
CA ALA A 340 -6.19 -4.70 -5.98
C ALA A 340 -5.32 -5.96 -6.06
N ALA A 341 -5.12 -6.52 -7.25
CA ALA A 341 -4.24 -7.65 -7.48
C ALA A 341 -2.78 -7.35 -7.08
N ALA A 342 -2.25 -6.20 -7.49
CA ALA A 342 -0.89 -5.77 -7.16
C ALA A 342 -0.67 -5.56 -5.65
N SER A 343 -1.74 -5.25 -4.90
CA SER A 343 -1.68 -5.10 -3.44
C SER A 343 -1.51 -6.43 -2.69
N VAL A 344 -1.84 -7.56 -3.31
CA VAL A 344 -1.68 -8.91 -2.70
C VAL A 344 -0.59 -9.75 -3.34
N MET A 345 -0.19 -9.40 -4.56
CA MET A 345 0.80 -10.12 -5.38
C MET A 345 2.13 -10.31 -4.63
N ASP A 346 2.63 -11.55 -4.60
CA ASP A 346 3.92 -11.94 -4.00
C ASP A 346 4.09 -11.54 -2.52
N ASN A 347 2.97 -11.41 -1.80
CA ASN A 347 2.95 -11.03 -0.39
C ASN A 347 2.12 -12.01 0.45
N ASN A 348 2.80 -13.00 1.01
CA ASN A 348 2.18 -14.07 1.79
C ASN A 348 1.37 -13.54 2.99
N GLU A 349 1.84 -12.47 3.65
CA GLU A 349 1.13 -11.88 4.80
C GLU A 349 -0.22 -11.29 4.40
N LEU A 350 -0.28 -10.60 3.26
CA LEU A 350 -1.50 -9.96 2.77
C LEU A 350 -2.45 -10.97 2.12
N ALA A 351 -1.90 -11.96 1.41
CA ALA A 351 -2.69 -13.06 0.89
C ALA A 351 -3.42 -13.81 2.02
N LEU A 352 -2.74 -14.10 3.14
CA LEU A 352 -3.35 -14.70 4.33
C LEU A 352 -4.32 -13.75 5.06
N ALA A 353 -4.20 -12.44 4.86
CA ALA A 353 -5.11 -11.45 5.44
C ALA A 353 -6.41 -11.26 4.63
N LEU A 354 -6.51 -11.84 3.43
CA LEU A 354 -7.73 -11.82 2.63
C LEU A 354 -8.87 -12.53 3.36
N ARG A 355 -10.07 -11.94 3.28
CA ARG A 355 -11.26 -12.51 3.93
C ARG A 355 -12.21 -13.08 2.88
N GLU A 356 -13.05 -14.03 3.31
CA GLU A 356 -14.07 -14.63 2.45
C GLU A 356 -14.97 -13.62 1.73
N PRO A 357 -15.42 -12.50 2.34
CA PRO A 357 -16.22 -11.48 1.63
C PRO A 357 -15.47 -10.78 0.49
N ASP A 358 -14.15 -10.61 0.61
CA ASP A 358 -13.34 -9.96 -0.42
C ASP A 358 -13.25 -10.88 -1.66
N LEU A 359 -13.06 -12.19 -1.45
CA LEU A 359 -13.07 -13.21 -2.50
C LEU A 359 -14.47 -13.45 -3.09
N GLU A 360 -15.51 -13.48 -2.24
CA GLU A 360 -16.90 -13.67 -2.68
C GLU A 360 -17.36 -12.56 -3.61
N LYS A 361 -16.97 -11.30 -3.34
CA LYS A 361 -17.28 -10.16 -4.20
C LYS A 361 -16.70 -10.34 -5.61
N VAL A 362 -15.43 -10.78 -5.70
CA VAL A 362 -14.78 -11.06 -6.99
C VAL A 362 -15.46 -12.22 -7.72
N VAL A 363 -15.76 -13.32 -7.01
CA VAL A 363 -16.48 -14.46 -7.60
C VAL A 363 -17.89 -14.06 -8.05
N GLN A 364 -18.56 -13.14 -7.36
CA GLN A 364 -19.86 -12.60 -7.78
C GLN A 364 -19.76 -11.82 -9.10
N TYR A 365 -18.74 -11.00 -9.27
CA TYR A 365 -18.52 -10.29 -10.54
C TYR A 365 -18.14 -11.24 -11.67
N LEU A 366 -17.30 -12.24 -11.40
CA LEU A 366 -16.98 -13.31 -12.36
C LEU A 366 -18.23 -14.09 -12.78
N ALA A 367 -19.13 -14.42 -11.85
CA ALA A 367 -20.40 -15.06 -12.19
C ALA A 367 -21.27 -14.17 -13.09
N GLY A 368 -21.25 -12.84 -12.89
CA GLY A 368 -21.89 -11.88 -13.78
C GLY A 368 -21.34 -11.93 -15.20
N CYS A 369 -20.01 -12.06 -15.35
CA CYS A 369 -19.35 -12.20 -16.66
C CYS A 369 -19.81 -13.45 -17.42
N GLY A 370 -20.10 -14.55 -16.72
CA GLY A 370 -20.63 -15.78 -17.32
C GLY A 370 -22.10 -15.70 -17.77
N LEU A 371 -22.83 -14.64 -17.40
CA LEU A 371 -24.26 -14.45 -17.69
C LEU A 371 -24.57 -13.23 -18.56
N GLN A 372 -23.59 -12.34 -18.77
CA GLN A 372 -23.79 -11.05 -19.43
C GLN A 372 -22.82 -10.89 -20.58
N SER A 373 -23.35 -10.46 -21.72
CA SER A 373 -22.56 -10.02 -22.86
C SER A 373 -21.85 -8.70 -22.60
N CYS A 374 -20.71 -8.48 -23.27
CA CYS A 374 -20.03 -7.20 -23.23
C CYS A 374 -20.76 -6.17 -24.10
N ILE A 375 -21.63 -5.36 -23.49
CA ILE A 375 -22.44 -4.34 -24.18
C ILE A 375 -21.56 -3.36 -24.98
N MET A 376 -20.39 -2.99 -24.44
CA MET A 376 -19.42 -2.12 -25.11
C MET A 376 -18.96 -2.70 -26.45
N LEU A 377 -18.54 -3.98 -26.46
CA LEU A 377 -18.07 -4.62 -27.68
C LEU A 377 -19.20 -4.81 -28.70
N VAL A 378 -20.41 -5.13 -28.23
CA VAL A 378 -21.59 -5.22 -29.11
C VAL A 378 -21.87 -3.87 -29.77
N HIS A 379 -21.71 -2.75 -29.06
CA HIS A 379 -21.83 -1.40 -29.64
C HIS A 379 -20.74 -1.09 -30.67
N GLU A 380 -19.50 -1.56 -30.45
CA GLU A 380 -18.38 -1.45 -31.39
C GLU A 380 -18.49 -2.42 -32.60
N GLY A 381 -19.59 -3.19 -32.68
CA GLY A 381 -19.88 -4.06 -33.81
C GLY A 381 -19.28 -5.47 -33.71
N TYR A 382 -18.84 -5.88 -32.52
CA TYR A 382 -18.41 -7.25 -32.26
C TYR A 382 -19.60 -8.22 -32.15
N PRO A 383 -19.42 -9.51 -32.47
CA PRO A 383 -20.43 -10.53 -32.29
C PRO A 383 -20.80 -10.73 -30.81
N ASP A 384 -22.09 -10.83 -30.55
CA ASP A 384 -22.61 -11.16 -29.22
C ASP A 384 -22.53 -12.68 -28.97
N ILE A 385 -21.65 -13.08 -28.05
CA ILE A 385 -21.45 -14.49 -27.64
C ILE A 385 -22.24 -14.87 -26.38
N GLY A 386 -22.97 -13.93 -25.74
CA GLY A 386 -23.80 -14.21 -24.56
C GLY A 386 -23.07 -14.24 -23.21
N TRP A 387 -21.76 -13.99 -23.18
CA TRP A 387 -20.93 -13.93 -21.96
C TRP A 387 -19.68 -13.06 -22.22
N ASN A 388 -18.91 -12.77 -21.17
CA ASN A 388 -17.76 -11.86 -21.23
C ASN A 388 -16.43 -12.54 -20.83
N PRO A 389 -15.71 -13.17 -21.78
CA PRO A 389 -14.41 -13.80 -21.52
C PRO A 389 -13.31 -12.79 -21.17
N LEU A 390 -13.39 -11.54 -21.68
CA LEU A 390 -12.38 -10.51 -21.43
C LEU A 390 -12.37 -10.07 -19.97
N GLU A 391 -13.52 -9.67 -19.44
CA GLU A 391 -13.61 -9.24 -18.04
C GLU A 391 -13.37 -10.42 -17.09
N GLY A 392 -13.88 -11.61 -17.46
CA GLY A 392 -13.71 -12.82 -16.68
C GLY A 392 -12.25 -13.19 -16.43
N GLU A 393 -11.39 -13.05 -17.44
CA GLU A 393 -9.95 -13.33 -17.34
C GLU A 393 -9.28 -12.48 -16.26
N ARG A 394 -9.60 -11.18 -16.18
CA ARG A 394 -9.04 -10.26 -15.18
C ARG A 394 -9.42 -10.64 -13.75
N TYR A 395 -10.66 -11.09 -13.54
CA TYR A 395 -11.11 -11.57 -12.24
C TYR A 395 -10.43 -12.88 -11.84
N LEU A 396 -10.23 -13.80 -12.80
CA LEU A 396 -9.47 -15.03 -12.57
C LEU A 396 -8.02 -14.73 -12.19
N ASP A 397 -7.42 -13.73 -12.81
CA ASP A 397 -6.05 -13.31 -12.52
C ASP A 397 -5.89 -12.75 -11.09
N PHE A 398 -6.85 -11.96 -10.61
CA PHE A 398 -6.88 -11.57 -9.18
C PHE A 398 -6.94 -12.79 -8.26
N LEU A 399 -7.85 -13.73 -8.53
CA LEU A 399 -7.99 -14.96 -7.74
C LEU A 399 -6.70 -15.79 -7.77
N ARG A 400 -6.01 -15.81 -8.90
CA ARG A 400 -4.72 -16.50 -9.07
C ARG A 400 -3.67 -15.96 -8.10
N PHE A 401 -3.55 -14.64 -7.98
CA PHE A 401 -2.63 -14.02 -7.02
C PHE A 401 -3.06 -14.24 -5.57
N ALA A 402 -4.36 -14.38 -5.29
CA ALA A 402 -4.85 -14.66 -3.94
C ALA A 402 -4.55 -16.09 -3.48
N VAL A 403 -4.58 -17.07 -4.39
CA VAL A 403 -4.36 -18.49 -4.06
C VAL A 403 -2.91 -18.94 -4.24
N PHE A 404 -2.08 -18.16 -4.94
CA PHE A 404 -0.69 -18.53 -5.21
C PHE A 404 0.25 -17.35 -5.01
N CYS A 405 1.20 -17.49 -4.09
CA CYS A 405 2.13 -16.44 -3.71
C CYS A 405 3.56 -17.00 -3.61
N ASN A 406 4.54 -16.32 -4.23
CA ASN A 406 5.96 -16.69 -4.14
C ASN A 406 6.31 -18.16 -4.46
N GLY A 407 5.54 -18.81 -5.34
CA GLY A 407 5.76 -20.21 -5.70
C GLY A 407 5.00 -21.23 -4.83
N GLU A 408 4.24 -20.77 -3.84
CA GLU A 408 3.52 -21.61 -2.87
C GLU A 408 2.01 -21.39 -2.98
N SER A 409 1.24 -22.47 -2.71
CA SER A 409 -0.22 -22.41 -2.63
C SER A 409 -0.66 -21.87 -1.27
N VAL A 410 -1.61 -20.94 -1.28
CA VAL A 410 -2.28 -20.45 -0.08
C VAL A 410 -3.54 -21.29 0.12
N GLU A 411 -3.37 -22.44 0.76
CA GLU A 411 -4.41 -23.48 0.91
C GLU A 411 -5.74 -22.94 1.48
N GLU A 412 -5.71 -22.04 2.47
CA GLU A 412 -6.92 -21.45 3.05
C GLU A 412 -7.75 -20.68 1.99
N ASN A 413 -7.07 -19.87 1.18
CA ASN A 413 -7.70 -19.12 0.09
C ASN A 413 -8.15 -20.06 -1.03
N ALA A 414 -7.31 -21.02 -1.44
CA ALA A 414 -7.65 -21.99 -2.48
C ALA A 414 -8.94 -22.76 -2.14
N ASN A 415 -9.05 -23.21 -0.89
CA ASN A 415 -10.23 -23.94 -0.40
C ASN A 415 -11.50 -23.08 -0.43
N VAL A 416 -11.39 -21.79 -0.09
CA VAL A 416 -12.51 -20.84 -0.17
C VAL A 416 -12.89 -20.56 -1.62
N VAL A 417 -11.91 -20.27 -2.48
CA VAL A 417 -12.13 -20.00 -3.91
C VAL A 417 -12.81 -21.18 -4.61
N VAL A 418 -12.30 -22.40 -4.45
CA VAL A 418 -12.92 -23.60 -5.04
C VAL A 418 -14.37 -23.75 -4.56
N ARG A 419 -14.63 -23.55 -3.26
CA ARG A 419 -15.98 -23.66 -2.68
C ARG A 419 -16.94 -22.59 -3.20
N LEU A 420 -16.46 -21.37 -3.41
CA LEU A 420 -17.26 -20.27 -3.96
C LEU A 420 -17.56 -20.50 -5.45
N LEU A 421 -16.58 -20.96 -6.23
CA LEU A 421 -16.74 -21.26 -7.66
C LEU A 421 -17.74 -22.39 -7.90
N ILE A 422 -17.67 -23.51 -7.17
CA ILE A 422 -18.64 -24.62 -7.36
C ILE A 422 -20.07 -24.27 -6.95
N ARG A 423 -20.26 -23.24 -6.11
CA ARG A 423 -21.59 -22.72 -5.75
C ARG A 423 -22.18 -21.84 -6.85
N ARG A 424 -21.37 -21.39 -7.80
CA ARG A 424 -21.74 -20.50 -8.90
C ARG A 424 -21.17 -21.05 -10.22
N PRO A 425 -21.81 -22.08 -10.81
CA PRO A 425 -21.27 -22.76 -11.99
C PRO A 425 -21.16 -21.82 -13.20
N GLU A 426 -21.78 -20.63 -13.17
CA GLU A 426 -21.62 -19.56 -14.16
C GLU A 426 -20.17 -19.08 -14.30
N CYS A 427 -19.35 -19.18 -13.25
CA CYS A 427 -17.96 -18.73 -13.26
C CYS A 427 -17.05 -19.54 -14.18
N PHE A 428 -17.43 -20.77 -14.56
CA PHE A 428 -16.59 -21.65 -15.40
C PHE A 428 -16.71 -21.36 -16.90
N GLY A 429 -17.61 -20.44 -17.29
CA GLY A 429 -17.96 -20.20 -18.67
C GLY A 429 -18.94 -21.24 -19.25
N PRO A 430 -19.54 -20.96 -20.42
CA PRO A 430 -20.62 -21.78 -20.97
C PRO A 430 -20.25 -23.25 -21.23
N ALA A 431 -19.02 -23.52 -21.66
CA ALA A 431 -18.62 -24.88 -22.04
C ALA A 431 -18.40 -25.83 -20.86
N LEU A 432 -18.16 -25.29 -19.66
CA LEU A 432 -17.84 -26.06 -18.45
C LEU A 432 -18.95 -26.04 -17.39
N ARG A 433 -20.10 -25.40 -17.66
CA ARG A 433 -21.22 -25.25 -16.70
C ARG A 433 -22.01 -26.56 -16.45
N GLY A 434 -21.68 -27.67 -17.08
CA GLY A 434 -22.26 -29.00 -16.84
C GLY A 434 -23.66 -29.25 -17.40
N GLU A 435 -24.54 -28.24 -17.47
CA GLU A 435 -25.82 -28.33 -18.18
C GLU A 435 -25.64 -28.01 -19.68
N GLY A 436 -25.26 -29.03 -20.47
CA GLY A 436 -25.21 -28.93 -21.94
C GLY A 436 -23.96 -28.28 -22.54
N GLY A 437 -22.87 -28.15 -21.77
CA GLY A 437 -21.58 -27.70 -22.29
C GLY A 437 -20.84 -28.80 -23.05
N ASP A 438 -20.19 -28.44 -24.16
CA ASP A 438 -19.49 -29.39 -25.05
C ASP A 438 -18.09 -29.80 -24.54
N GLY A 439 -17.68 -29.36 -23.34
CA GLY A 439 -16.37 -29.66 -22.75
C GLY A 439 -15.28 -28.66 -23.14
N LEU A 440 -14.11 -28.77 -22.49
CA LEU A 440 -13.00 -27.83 -22.66
C LEU A 440 -12.37 -27.95 -24.06
N LEU A 441 -12.20 -29.18 -24.55
CA LEU A 441 -11.59 -29.43 -25.86
C LEU A 441 -12.41 -28.78 -26.99
N ALA A 442 -13.72 -29.03 -27.01
CA ALA A 442 -14.62 -28.45 -28.01
C ALA A 442 -14.64 -26.92 -27.94
N ALA A 443 -14.56 -26.35 -26.73
CA ALA A 443 -14.48 -24.90 -26.54
C ALA A 443 -13.19 -24.30 -27.13
N MET A 444 -12.05 -24.96 -26.93
CA MET A 444 -10.77 -24.52 -27.50
C MET A 444 -10.78 -24.64 -29.04
N GLU A 445 -11.30 -25.74 -29.59
CA GLU A 445 -11.43 -25.92 -31.05
C GLU A 445 -12.41 -24.91 -31.68
N GLU A 446 -13.51 -24.58 -31.01
CA GLU A 446 -14.41 -23.51 -31.46
C GLU A 446 -13.74 -22.14 -31.37
N ALA A 447 -12.96 -21.87 -30.32
CA ALA A 447 -12.24 -20.61 -30.19
C ALA A 447 -11.19 -20.41 -31.29
N ILE A 448 -10.50 -21.48 -31.69
CA ILE A 448 -9.58 -21.48 -32.85
C ILE A 448 -10.35 -21.19 -34.14
N ARG A 449 -11.49 -21.87 -34.37
CA ARG A 449 -12.35 -21.61 -35.54
C ARG A 449 -12.88 -20.17 -35.58
N ILE A 450 -13.21 -19.60 -34.43
CA ILE A 450 -13.57 -18.18 -34.32
C ILE A 450 -12.38 -17.30 -34.71
N SER A 451 -11.18 -17.58 -34.21
CA SER A 451 -9.96 -16.83 -34.53
C SER A 451 -9.58 -16.89 -36.02
N GLU A 452 -9.96 -17.97 -36.72
CA GLU A 452 -9.73 -18.12 -38.16
C GLU A 452 -10.81 -17.43 -39.02
N ASP A 453 -11.94 -17.02 -38.44
CA ASP A 453 -13.05 -16.34 -39.12
C ASP A 453 -13.10 -14.85 -38.74
N PRO A 454 -12.60 -13.94 -39.61
CA PRO A 454 -12.57 -12.50 -39.32
C PRO A 454 -13.94 -11.88 -39.03
N SER A 455 -15.03 -12.49 -39.53
CA SER A 455 -16.39 -12.01 -39.28
C SER A 455 -16.89 -12.31 -37.87
N ARG A 456 -16.23 -13.26 -37.19
CA ARG A 456 -16.53 -13.69 -35.81
C ARG A 456 -15.48 -13.21 -34.80
N ASP A 457 -14.25 -12.98 -35.25
CA ASP A 457 -13.13 -12.59 -34.39
C ASP A 457 -13.06 -11.08 -34.13
N GLY A 458 -13.47 -10.28 -35.11
CA GLY A 458 -13.36 -8.82 -35.11
C GLY A 458 -14.70 -8.10 -35.34
N PRO A 459 -14.68 -6.76 -35.37
CA PRO A 459 -15.87 -5.95 -35.61
C PRO A 459 -16.42 -6.15 -37.02
N SER A 460 -17.75 -6.15 -37.17
CA SER A 460 -18.40 -6.36 -38.47
C SER A 460 -18.04 -5.27 -39.49
N PRO A 461 -17.76 -5.60 -40.77
CA PRO A 461 -17.34 -4.64 -41.79
C PRO A 461 -18.43 -3.64 -42.25
N THR A 462 -19.65 -3.76 -41.72
CA THR A 462 -20.80 -2.91 -42.10
C THR A 462 -20.93 -1.63 -41.28
N SER A 463 -20.11 -1.40 -40.26
CA SER A 463 -20.11 -0.18 -39.42
C SER A 463 -19.25 0.96 -40.00
N GLU A 464 -19.18 1.12 -41.33
CA GLU A 464 -18.38 2.19 -41.95
C GLU A 464 -18.87 3.63 -41.68
N SER A 465 -19.96 3.84 -40.95
CA SER A 465 -20.48 5.19 -40.66
C SER A 465 -19.79 5.92 -39.50
N SER A 466 -18.80 5.32 -38.84
CA SER A 466 -18.01 5.96 -37.77
C SER A 466 -16.50 5.90 -37.99
N LYS A 467 -16.04 5.90 -39.25
CA LYS A 467 -14.67 6.32 -39.56
C LYS A 467 -14.54 7.82 -39.28
N SER A 468 -14.42 8.16 -38.00
CA SER A 468 -13.91 9.45 -37.54
C SER A 468 -12.57 9.71 -38.24
N LEU A 469 -12.25 10.98 -38.47
CA LEU A 469 -10.96 11.47 -39.03
C LEU A 469 -9.70 11.04 -38.23
N SER A 470 -9.83 10.11 -37.28
CA SER A 470 -8.81 9.55 -36.38
C SER A 470 -7.89 8.52 -37.05
N ASP A 471 -8.37 7.77 -38.06
CA ASP A 471 -7.61 6.73 -38.78
C ASP A 471 -6.35 7.26 -39.52
N LEU A 472 -6.20 8.57 -39.67
CA LEU A 472 -5.08 9.21 -40.35
C LEU A 472 -3.82 9.36 -39.49
N LEU A 473 -3.85 9.01 -38.19
CA LEU A 473 -2.74 9.25 -37.26
C LEU A 473 -1.99 8.00 -36.76
N GLY A 474 -2.37 6.78 -37.16
CA GLY A 474 -1.51 5.60 -37.01
C GLY A 474 -1.15 5.17 -35.57
N GLU A 475 -1.93 5.56 -34.56
CA GLU A 475 -1.68 5.19 -33.14
C GLU A 475 -2.58 4.05 -32.60
N GLU A 476 -3.51 3.48 -33.39
CA GLU A 476 -4.56 2.56 -32.89
C GLU A 476 -4.48 1.08 -33.36
N GLU A 477 -3.32 0.57 -33.79
CA GLU A 477 -3.20 -0.88 -34.10
C GLU A 477 -3.27 -1.80 -32.84
N ASP A 478 -3.09 -1.26 -31.62
CA ASP A 478 -3.01 -2.03 -30.35
C ASP A 478 -4.38 -2.25 -29.65
N ASP A 479 -5.45 -1.64 -30.15
CA ASP A 479 -6.78 -1.68 -29.51
C ASP A 479 -7.71 -2.76 -30.07
N THR A 480 -7.31 -3.48 -31.13
CA THR A 480 -8.14 -4.55 -31.71
C THR A 480 -8.27 -5.72 -30.73
N ILE A 481 -9.50 -6.16 -30.50
CA ILE A 481 -9.79 -7.35 -29.69
C ILE A 481 -10.02 -8.53 -30.62
N HIS A 482 -9.34 -9.64 -30.36
CA HIS A 482 -9.57 -10.92 -31.02
C HIS A 482 -10.42 -11.80 -30.12
N MET A 483 -11.68 -12.05 -30.50
CA MET A 483 -12.64 -12.78 -29.68
C MET A 483 -12.21 -14.24 -29.43
N GLY A 484 -11.69 -14.92 -30.45
CA GLY A 484 -11.18 -16.29 -30.32
C GLY A 484 -10.05 -16.36 -29.30
N ASN A 485 -9.11 -15.41 -29.35
CA ASN A 485 -8.02 -15.30 -28.38
C ASN A 485 -8.52 -15.03 -26.95
N ALA A 486 -9.52 -14.16 -26.79
CA ALA A 486 -10.08 -13.88 -25.47
C ALA A 486 -10.73 -15.12 -24.84
N ILE A 487 -11.46 -15.93 -25.61
CA ILE A 487 -12.05 -17.20 -25.14
C ILE A 487 -10.95 -18.19 -24.71
N MET A 488 -9.91 -18.37 -25.54
CA MET A 488 -8.78 -19.24 -25.21
C MET A 488 -8.05 -18.78 -23.94
N THR A 489 -7.83 -17.48 -23.80
CA THR A 489 -7.14 -16.88 -22.64
C THR A 489 -7.96 -17.07 -21.37
N PHE A 490 -9.28 -16.85 -21.42
CA PHE A 490 -10.18 -17.09 -20.28
C PHE A 490 -10.08 -18.54 -19.78
N TYR A 491 -10.27 -19.52 -20.68
CA TYR A 491 -10.22 -20.92 -20.27
C TYR A 491 -8.81 -21.31 -19.80
N SER A 492 -7.75 -20.81 -20.42
CA SER A 492 -6.37 -21.05 -19.97
C SER A 492 -6.13 -20.50 -18.56
N ALA A 493 -6.60 -19.28 -18.27
CA ALA A 493 -6.51 -18.68 -16.94
C ALA A 493 -7.33 -19.46 -15.89
N LEU A 494 -8.51 -19.96 -16.27
CA LEU A 494 -9.35 -20.78 -15.40
C LEU A 494 -8.66 -22.10 -15.06
N ILE A 495 -8.06 -22.78 -16.05
CA ILE A 495 -7.31 -24.02 -15.81
C ILE A 495 -6.08 -23.75 -14.94
N ASP A 496 -5.34 -22.66 -15.17
CA ASP A 496 -4.19 -22.29 -14.33
C ASP A 496 -4.61 -22.01 -12.88
N LEU A 497 -5.71 -21.28 -12.66
CA LEU A 497 -6.26 -21.04 -11.33
C LEU A 497 -6.60 -22.36 -10.62
N LEU A 498 -7.35 -23.24 -11.28
CA LEU A 498 -7.74 -24.54 -10.72
C LEU A 498 -6.53 -25.44 -10.44
N GLY A 499 -5.52 -25.39 -11.32
CA GLY A 499 -4.25 -26.08 -11.14
C GLY A 499 -3.49 -25.59 -9.90
N ARG A 500 -3.48 -24.27 -9.65
CA ARG A 500 -2.89 -23.67 -8.44
C ARG A 500 -3.71 -23.91 -7.18
N CYS A 501 -5.02 -24.15 -7.31
CA CYS A 501 -5.88 -24.59 -6.23
C CYS A 501 -5.74 -26.09 -5.90
N ALA A 502 -4.89 -26.83 -6.62
CA ALA A 502 -4.68 -28.24 -6.37
C ALA A 502 -4.03 -28.45 -4.98
N PRO A 503 -4.59 -29.32 -4.12
CA PRO A 503 -4.03 -29.56 -2.79
C PRO A 503 -2.62 -30.15 -2.85
N GLU A 504 -1.77 -29.74 -1.91
CA GLU A 504 -0.40 -30.23 -1.84
C GLU A 504 -0.30 -31.77 -1.66
N MET A 505 0.68 -32.38 -2.33
CA MET A 505 0.86 -33.84 -2.37
C MET A 505 1.00 -34.46 -0.97
N HIS A 506 1.72 -33.79 -0.06
CA HIS A 506 1.92 -34.32 1.28
C HIS A 506 0.62 -34.36 2.10
N LEU A 507 -0.32 -33.42 1.89
CA LEU A 507 -1.63 -33.40 2.54
C LEU A 507 -2.51 -34.54 2.04
N ILE A 508 -2.40 -34.87 0.75
CA ILE A 508 -3.08 -35.99 0.11
C ILE A 508 -2.52 -37.32 0.64
N HIS A 509 -1.19 -37.47 0.70
CA HIS A 509 -0.55 -38.66 1.28
C HIS A 509 -0.88 -38.85 2.76
N ALA A 510 -1.02 -37.74 3.50
CA ALA A 510 -1.49 -37.75 4.89
C ALA A 510 -2.99 -38.04 5.05
N SER A 511 -3.71 -38.33 3.95
CA SER A 511 -5.15 -38.63 3.93
C SER A 511 -6.03 -37.56 4.59
N LYS A 512 -5.65 -36.28 4.48
CA LYS A 512 -6.51 -35.19 4.95
C LYS A 512 -7.80 -35.16 4.14
N GLY A 513 -8.94 -35.29 4.82
CA GLY A 513 -10.26 -35.41 4.19
C GLY A 513 -10.59 -34.25 3.22
N GLU A 514 -10.26 -33.02 3.58
CA GLU A 514 -10.56 -31.84 2.74
C GLU A 514 -9.74 -31.82 1.45
N ALA A 515 -8.44 -32.15 1.52
CA ALA A 515 -7.57 -32.24 0.35
C ALA A 515 -8.04 -33.33 -0.63
N ILE A 516 -8.51 -34.48 -0.11
CA ILE A 516 -9.07 -35.55 -0.95
C ILE A 516 -10.36 -35.08 -1.63
N ARG A 517 -11.25 -34.39 -0.90
CA ARG A 517 -12.51 -33.86 -1.44
C ARG A 517 -12.26 -32.86 -2.57
N ILE A 518 -11.36 -31.91 -2.37
CA ILE A 518 -11.04 -30.89 -3.37
C ILE A 518 -10.40 -31.53 -4.60
N ARG A 519 -9.46 -32.46 -4.41
CA ARG A 519 -8.89 -33.22 -5.53
C ARG A 519 -9.96 -33.98 -6.33
N ALA A 520 -10.95 -34.56 -5.66
CA ALA A 520 -12.06 -35.24 -6.33
C ALA A 520 -12.94 -34.26 -7.12
N ILE A 521 -13.24 -33.08 -6.55
CA ILE A 521 -13.97 -32.01 -7.23
C ILE A 521 -13.22 -31.56 -8.50
N LEU A 522 -11.93 -31.22 -8.39
CA LEU A 522 -11.13 -30.78 -9.53
C LEU A 522 -11.08 -31.82 -10.66
N ARG A 523 -10.97 -33.11 -10.31
CA ARG A 523 -11.03 -34.22 -11.28
C ARG A 523 -12.40 -34.43 -11.92
N SER A 524 -13.47 -34.02 -11.24
CA SER A 524 -14.83 -34.12 -11.79
C SER A 524 -15.19 -32.97 -12.72
N LEU A 525 -14.54 -31.80 -12.55
CA LEU A 525 -14.80 -30.62 -13.37
C LEU A 525 -14.20 -30.74 -14.77
N ILE A 526 -12.99 -31.28 -14.89
CA ILE A 526 -12.27 -31.37 -16.17
C ILE A 526 -11.80 -32.81 -16.40
N PRO A 527 -12.35 -33.50 -17.42
CA PRO A 527 -11.87 -34.82 -17.83
C PRO A 527 -10.40 -34.79 -18.27
N ILE A 528 -9.67 -35.88 -18.01
CA ILE A 528 -8.28 -36.02 -18.46
C ILE A 528 -8.19 -36.02 -19.99
N GLU A 529 -9.18 -36.60 -20.65
CA GLU A 529 -9.25 -36.70 -22.12
C GLU A 529 -9.27 -35.31 -22.78
N ASP A 530 -10.03 -34.36 -22.21
CA ASP A 530 -10.06 -32.97 -22.67
C ASP A 530 -8.68 -32.31 -22.59
N LEU A 531 -7.97 -32.47 -21.46
CA LEU A 531 -6.63 -31.89 -21.30
C LEU A 531 -5.63 -32.48 -22.30
N VAL A 532 -5.68 -33.80 -22.52
CA VAL A 532 -4.82 -34.46 -23.51
C VAL A 532 -5.16 -33.99 -24.93
N GLY A 533 -6.44 -33.81 -25.23
CA GLY A 533 -6.90 -33.26 -26.50
C GLY A 533 -6.37 -31.85 -26.73
N VAL A 534 -6.50 -30.95 -25.75
CA VAL A 534 -6.02 -29.57 -25.84
C VAL A 534 -4.51 -29.51 -26.05
N ILE A 535 -3.74 -30.34 -25.34
CA ILE A 535 -2.27 -30.44 -25.53
C ILE A 535 -1.92 -30.94 -26.94
N SER A 536 -2.79 -31.75 -27.55
CA SER A 536 -2.57 -32.34 -28.88
C SER A 536 -2.96 -31.41 -30.03
N ILE A 537 -3.51 -30.22 -29.75
CA ILE A 537 -3.87 -29.23 -30.78
C ILE A 537 -2.58 -28.77 -31.49
N PRO A 538 -2.52 -28.86 -32.84
CA PRO A 538 -1.34 -28.46 -33.59
C PRO A 538 -1.17 -26.94 -33.59
N PHE A 539 -0.02 -26.46 -33.12
CA PHE A 539 0.37 -25.07 -33.25
C PHE A 539 1.00 -24.82 -34.63
N SER A 540 0.42 -23.92 -35.41
CA SER A 540 1.02 -23.47 -36.68
C SER A 540 2.26 -22.63 -36.39
N MET A 541 3.45 -23.22 -36.55
CA MET A 541 4.68 -22.44 -36.51
C MET A 541 4.68 -21.41 -37.66
N PRO A 542 4.94 -20.12 -37.39
CA PRO A 542 5.06 -19.12 -38.45
C PRO A 542 6.21 -19.49 -39.37
N ASN A 543 5.90 -20.00 -40.56
CA ASN A 543 6.89 -20.33 -41.57
C ASN A 543 7.38 -19.01 -42.20
N VAL A 544 8.63 -18.64 -41.93
CA VAL A 544 9.34 -17.43 -42.42
C VAL A 544 9.56 -17.44 -43.97
N ALA A 545 8.84 -18.28 -44.71
CA ALA A 545 9.06 -18.51 -46.15
C ALA A 545 8.12 -17.72 -47.08
N LYS A 546 7.24 -16.86 -46.56
CA LYS A 546 6.57 -15.83 -47.36
C LYS A 546 7.07 -14.47 -46.88
N GLY A 547 7.95 -13.88 -47.68
CA GLY A 547 8.50 -12.55 -47.46
C GLY A 547 7.41 -11.49 -47.54
N GLU A 548 6.76 -11.25 -46.42
CA GLU A 548 6.21 -9.95 -46.05
C GLU A 548 6.94 -9.55 -44.77
N GLU A 549 7.54 -8.36 -44.80
CA GLU A 549 8.32 -7.81 -43.70
C GLU A 549 7.44 -7.64 -42.46
N ILE A 550 7.50 -8.63 -41.56
CA ILE A 550 6.98 -8.46 -40.20
C ILE A 550 8.09 -7.74 -39.42
N HIS A 551 7.93 -6.43 -39.24
CA HIS A 551 8.61 -5.72 -38.17
C HIS A 551 8.24 -6.38 -36.84
N GLN A 552 9.18 -7.16 -36.31
CA GLN A 552 9.11 -7.76 -34.98
C GLN A 552 8.96 -6.65 -33.93
N GLN A 553 7.83 -6.65 -33.21
CA GLN A 553 7.70 -5.98 -31.93
C GLN A 553 7.83 -7.03 -30.81
N GLN A 554 8.75 -6.74 -29.90
CA GLN A 554 9.03 -7.43 -28.64
C GLN A 554 8.23 -6.80 -27.51
#